data_AF-A0A7Y6D430-F1
#
_entry.id   AF-A0A7Y6D430-F1
#
_cell.length_a   1.000
_cell.length_b   1.000
_cell.length_c   1.000
_cell.angle_alpha   90.00
_cell.angle_beta   90.00
_cell.angle_gamma   90.00
#
_symmetry.space_group_name_H-M   'P 1'
#
loop_
_entity.id
_entity.type
_entity.pdbx_description
1 polymer ?
#
loop_
_entity_poly.entity_id
_entity_poly.type
_entity_poly.pdbx_seq_one_letter_code
_entity_poly.pdbx_strand_id
1 'polypeptide(L)'
;MDPKNLAVLMKLKNAMEMASPSPTRTPYVEPKPPESKTGWLVKNCRFCKTTKFSYRADWVNPPIMCEGCRNERKTRYKPGEGDTLYAKTQVFHGGAPGGGRHK
;
A
#
# COMPACT_ATOMS: atom_id res chain seq x y z
N MET A 1 -24.91 -1.29 45.37
CA MET A 1 -24.20 -0.14 44.75
C MET A 1 -24.66 1.11 45.48
N ASP A 2 -23.77 1.77 46.23
CA ASP A 2 -24.12 2.98 46.98
C ASP A 2 -24.47 4.14 46.03
N PRO A 3 -25.52 4.93 46.33
CA PRO A 3 -25.94 6.05 45.49
C PRO A 3 -24.86 7.13 45.35
N LYS A 4 -23.98 7.25 46.35
CA LYS A 4 -22.82 8.15 46.32
C LYS A 4 -21.80 7.73 45.26
N ASN A 5 -21.59 6.42 45.10
CA ASN A 5 -20.66 5.88 44.10
C ASN A 5 -21.22 6.07 42.68
N LEU A 6 -22.54 5.93 42.51
CA LEU A 6 -23.22 6.21 41.24
C LEU A 6 -23.04 7.69 40.82
N ALA A 7 -23.20 8.62 41.76
CA ALA A 7 -23.06 10.06 41.49
C ALA A 7 -21.63 10.44 41.08
N VAL A 8 -20.62 9.81 41.68
CA VAL A 8 -19.21 10.00 41.29
C VAL A 8 -18.95 9.47 39.88
N LEU A 9 -19.47 8.30 39.55
CA LEU A 9 -19.33 7.71 38.20
C LEU A 9 -20.00 8.58 37.13
N MET A 10 -21.19 9.13 37.41
CA MET A 10 -21.86 10.05 36.49
C MET A 10 -21.07 11.34 36.25
N LYS A 11 -20.47 11.91 37.31
CA LYS A 11 -19.60 13.09 37.16
C LYS A 11 -18.35 12.78 36.32
N LEU A 12 -17.75 11.61 36.54
CA LEU A 12 -16.58 11.17 35.80
C LEU A 12 -16.89 10.97 34.31
N LYS A 13 -18.01 10.33 33.98
CA LYS A 13 -18.43 10.15 32.58
C LYS A 13 -18.59 11.51 31.87
N ASN A 14 -19.25 12.46 32.52
CA ASN A 14 -19.51 13.77 31.93
C ASN A 14 -18.21 14.55 31.70
N ALA A 15 -17.25 14.45 32.63
CA ALA A 15 -15.93 15.07 32.47
C ALA A 15 -15.14 14.45 31.31
N MET A 16 -15.21 13.13 31.12
CA MET A 16 -14.55 12.44 30.00
C MET A 16 -15.16 12.83 28.65
N GLU A 17 -16.48 12.96 28.59
CA GLU A 17 -17.20 13.37 27.38
C GLU A 17 -16.89 14.83 26.98
N MET A 18 -16.76 15.73 27.96
CA MET A 18 -16.34 17.12 27.72
C MET A 18 -14.87 17.25 27.32
N ALA A 19 -13.99 16.39 27.85
CA ALA A 19 -12.55 16.42 27.54
C ALA A 19 -12.21 15.79 26.19
N SER A 20 -13.11 14.97 25.62
CA SER A 20 -12.92 14.31 24.34
C SER A 20 -14.09 14.60 23.40
N PRO A 21 -14.15 15.79 22.77
CA PRO A 21 -15.14 16.04 21.73
C PRO A 21 -15.00 14.94 20.68
N SER A 22 -16.10 14.26 20.40
CA SER A 22 -16.16 13.19 19.41
C SER A 22 -15.56 13.69 18.09
N PRO A 23 -14.71 12.90 17.40
CA PRO A 23 -14.11 13.34 16.14
C PRO A 23 -15.22 13.71 15.16
N THR A 24 -15.37 15.01 14.89
CA THR A 24 -16.32 15.48 13.88
C THR A 24 -15.89 14.84 12.57
N ARG A 25 -16.78 14.05 11.94
CA ARG A 25 -16.51 13.49 10.62
C ARG A 25 -16.31 14.67 9.68
N THR A 26 -15.05 14.95 9.34
CA THR A 26 -14.77 15.87 8.25
C THR A 26 -15.36 15.25 6.98
N PRO A 27 -16.13 16.01 6.19
CA PRO A 27 -16.60 15.50 4.91
C PRO A 27 -15.36 15.12 4.09
N TYR A 28 -15.35 13.89 3.56
CA TYR A 28 -14.30 13.47 2.65
C TYR A 28 -14.38 14.35 1.40
N VAL A 29 -13.38 15.22 1.23
CA VAL A 29 -13.23 16.00 0.01
C VAL A 29 -12.35 15.19 -0.93
N GLU A 30 -12.93 14.74 -2.05
CA GLU A 30 -12.15 14.11 -3.10
C GLU A 30 -11.09 15.10 -3.62
N PRO A 31 -9.79 14.76 -3.58
CA PRO A 31 -8.76 15.64 -4.09
C PRO A 31 -8.90 15.77 -5.61
N LYS A 32 -9.06 17.01 -6.09
CA LYS A 32 -9.11 17.31 -7.53
C LYS A 32 -7.82 16.80 -8.20
N PRO A 33 -7.90 16.09 -9.34
CA PRO A 33 -6.71 15.66 -10.07
C PRO A 33 -5.84 16.86 -10.46
N PRO A 34 -4.50 16.73 -10.40
CA PRO A 34 -3.61 17.78 -10.87
C PRO A 34 -3.76 17.92 -12.40
N GLU A 35 -4.31 19.04 -12.85
CA GLU A 35 -4.41 19.39 -14.27
C GLU A 35 -3.09 20.04 -14.70
N SER A 36 -2.39 19.46 -15.68
CA SER A 36 -1.22 20.11 -16.31
C SER A 36 -1.57 20.63 -17.70
N LYS A 37 -1.12 21.86 -18.00
CA LYS A 37 -1.36 22.52 -19.30
C LYS A 37 -0.73 21.77 -20.48
N THR A 38 0.32 20.99 -20.23
CA THR A 38 1.07 20.20 -21.21
C THR A 38 0.66 18.73 -21.26
N GLY A 39 -0.28 18.29 -20.42
CA GLY A 39 -0.72 16.88 -20.34
C GLY A 39 0.29 15.92 -19.71
N TRP A 40 1.46 16.41 -19.29
CA TRP A 40 2.47 15.63 -18.55
C TRP A 40 2.42 15.97 -17.07
N LEU A 41 2.43 14.94 -16.23
CA LEU A 41 2.50 15.04 -14.77
C LEU A 41 3.82 14.48 -14.28
N VAL A 42 4.43 15.14 -13.30
CA VAL A 42 5.68 14.68 -12.68
C VAL A 42 5.36 14.21 -11.27
N LYS A 43 5.80 12.99 -10.93
CA LYS A 43 5.60 12.41 -9.60
C LYS A 43 6.86 11.73 -9.11
N ASN A 44 7.03 11.68 -7.79
CA ASN A 44 8.11 10.92 -7.16
C ASN A 44 7.75 9.43 -7.12
N CYS A 45 8.75 8.57 -7.32
CA CYS A 45 8.60 7.13 -7.09
C CYS A 45 8.16 6.85 -5.66
N ARG A 46 7.08 6.06 -5.50
CA ARG A 46 6.58 5.69 -4.17
C ARG A 46 7.58 4.89 -3.35
N PHE A 47 8.48 4.18 -4.02
CA PHE A 47 9.42 3.23 -3.39
C PHE A 47 10.74 3.88 -3.02
N CYS A 48 11.51 4.35 -4.01
CA CYS A 48 12.79 5.00 -3.72
C CYS A 48 12.65 6.43 -3.19
N LYS A 49 11.52 7.11 -3.44
CA LYS A 49 11.24 8.53 -3.09
C LYS A 49 12.21 9.57 -3.66
N THR A 50 13.34 9.13 -4.24
CA THR A 50 14.40 9.97 -4.80
C THR A 50 14.18 10.24 -6.29
N THR A 51 13.78 9.22 -7.05
CA THR A 51 13.60 9.34 -8.50
C THR A 51 12.27 10.01 -8.86
N LYS A 52 12.34 11.08 -9.65
CA LYS A 52 11.19 11.72 -10.30
C LYS A 52 10.97 11.09 -11.67
N PHE A 53 9.72 10.83 -12.03
CA PHE A 53 9.36 10.39 -13.38
C PHE A 53 8.12 11.12 -13.86
N SER A 54 8.04 11.31 -15.17
CA SER A 54 6.90 11.91 -15.85
C SER A 54 5.99 10.84 -16.44
N TYR A 55 4.68 11.10 -16.43
CA TYR A 55 3.66 10.28 -17.09
C TYR A 55 2.57 11.17 -17.67
N ARG A 56 1.78 10.62 -18.57
CA ARG A 56 0.68 11.36 -19.18
C ARG A 56 -0.56 11.40 -18.27
N ALA A 57 -1.20 12.57 -18.18
CA ALA A 57 -2.38 12.78 -17.34
C ALA A 57 -3.60 11.96 -17.79
N ASP A 58 -3.67 11.61 -19.08
CA ASP A 58 -4.77 10.83 -19.67
C ASP A 58 -4.71 9.32 -19.37
N TRP A 59 -3.67 8.83 -18.71
CA TRP A 59 -3.56 7.41 -18.38
C TRP A 59 -4.50 7.01 -17.25
N VAL A 60 -5.38 6.04 -17.52
CA VAL A 60 -6.33 5.48 -16.53
C VAL A 60 -5.61 4.84 -15.34
N ASN A 61 -4.45 4.20 -15.59
CA ASN A 61 -3.65 3.55 -14.55
C ASN A 61 -2.18 3.95 -14.67
N PRO A 62 -1.79 5.11 -14.13
CA PRO A 62 -0.43 5.61 -14.25
C PRO A 62 0.55 4.80 -13.38
N PRO A 63 1.82 4.66 -13.81
CA PRO A 63 2.82 3.93 -13.04
C PRO A 63 3.09 4.60 -11.69
N ILE A 64 3.29 3.77 -10.67
CA ILE A 64 3.54 4.21 -9.28
C ILE A 64 5.04 4.19 -8.95
N MET A 65 5.84 3.53 -9.79
CA MET A 65 7.28 3.30 -9.58
C MET A 65 8.09 3.83 -10.76
N CYS A 66 9.33 4.24 -10.48
CA CYS A 66 10.32 4.47 -11.54
C CYS A 66 10.74 3.15 -12.20
N GLU A 67 11.35 3.27 -13.37
CA GLU A 67 11.84 2.12 -14.14
C GLU A 67 12.85 1.25 -13.37
N GLY A 68 13.75 1.86 -12.60
CA GLY A 68 14.72 1.14 -11.75
C GLY A 68 14.02 0.22 -10.73
N CYS A 69 13.15 0.78 -9.88
CA CYS A 69 12.39 0.00 -8.90
C CYS A 69 11.47 -1.04 -9.58
N ARG A 70 10.96 -0.76 -10.78
CA ARG A 70 10.17 -1.72 -11.55
C ARG A 70 11.01 -2.91 -11.98
N ASN A 71 12.24 -2.68 -12.41
CA ASN A 71 13.14 -3.73 -12.88
C ASN A 71 13.69 -4.59 -11.73
N GLU A 72 14.09 -3.97 -10.62
CA GLU A 72 14.50 -4.66 -9.38
C GLU A 72 13.41 -5.62 -8.87
N ARG A 73 12.14 -5.26 -9.04
CA ARG A 73 10.99 -6.08 -8.60
C ARG A 73 10.52 -7.08 -9.64
N LYS A 74 10.81 -6.85 -10.92
CA LYS A 74 10.49 -7.79 -12.01
C LYS A 74 11.41 -9.00 -11.99
N THR A 75 12.62 -8.87 -11.47
CA THR A 75 13.49 -10.02 -11.30
C THR A 75 12.85 -10.95 -10.29
N ARG A 76 12.28 -12.07 -10.76
CA ARG A 76 12.00 -13.22 -9.91
C ARG A 76 13.26 -13.49 -9.10
N TYR A 77 13.09 -13.69 -7.80
CA TYR A 77 14.17 -14.12 -6.93
C TYR A 77 14.93 -15.27 -7.60
N LYS A 78 16.19 -15.00 -7.95
CA LYS A 78 17.14 -16.01 -8.40
C LYS A 78 18.01 -16.27 -7.17
N PRO A 79 17.86 -17.42 -6.50
CA PRO A 79 18.76 -17.75 -5.42
C PRO A 79 20.20 -17.74 -5.95
N GLY A 80 21.09 -16.99 -5.29
CA GLY A 80 22.53 -17.10 -5.51
C GLY A 80 23.07 -18.43 -4.98
N GLU A 81 24.31 -18.75 -5.34
CA GLU A 81 25.01 -19.90 -4.76
C GLU A 81 25.18 -19.68 -3.25
N GLY A 82 24.47 -20.47 -2.44
CA GLY A 82 24.47 -20.36 -0.97
C GLY A 82 23.25 -19.67 -0.34
N ASP A 83 22.34 -19.07 -1.12
CA ASP A 83 21.14 -18.41 -0.57
C ASP A 83 20.02 -19.39 -0.18
N THR A 84 20.10 -20.64 -0.64
CA THR A 84 19.15 -21.70 -0.28
C THR A 84 19.70 -22.55 0.84
N LEU A 85 18.84 -22.94 1.79
CA LEU A 85 19.14 -23.96 2.82
C LEU A 85 19.57 -25.32 2.24
N TYR A 86 19.38 -25.51 0.94
CA TYR A 86 19.71 -26.73 0.20
C TYR A 86 21.03 -26.56 -0.53
N ALA A 87 21.87 -27.61 -0.49
CA ALA A 87 23.19 -27.64 -1.15
C ALA A 87 23.11 -27.52 -2.68
N LYS A 88 21.95 -27.82 -3.29
CA LYS A 88 21.73 -27.72 -4.74
C LYS A 88 20.25 -27.48 -5.02
N THR A 89 19.95 -26.48 -5.84
CA THR A 89 18.59 -26.22 -6.34
C THR A 89 18.55 -26.51 -7.84
N GLN A 90 17.62 -27.34 -8.30
CA GLN A 90 17.32 -27.53 -9.72
C GLN A 90 15.94 -26.95 -10.03
N VAL A 91 15.88 -26.06 -11.01
CA VAL A 91 14.63 -25.49 -11.50
C VAL A 91 14.10 -26.41 -12.58
N PHE A 92 13.02 -27.15 -12.28
CA PHE A 92 12.34 -27.98 -13.26
C PHE A 92 11.32 -27.14 -14.04
N HIS A 93 11.43 -27.14 -15.36
CA HIS A 93 10.42 -26.56 -16.24
C HIS A 93 9.41 -27.64 -16.64
N GLY A 94 8.50 -27.97 -15.72
CA GLY A 94 7.32 -28.79 -15.99
C GLY A 94 6.10 -27.89 -16.16
N GLY A 95 5.32 -28.09 -17.22
CA GLY A 95 4.06 -27.38 -17.46
C GLY A 95 3.06 -27.51 -16.31
N ALA A 96 2.01 -26.67 -16.34
CA ALA A 96 1.01 -26.55 -15.28
C ALA A 96 0.51 -27.93 -14.75
N PRO A 97 0.33 -28.08 -13.43
CA PRO A 97 -0.22 -29.30 -12.86
C PRO A 97 -1.62 -29.52 -13.43
N GLY A 98 -1.80 -30.59 -14.22
CA GLY A 98 -3.05 -30.94 -14.89
C GLY A 98 -2.99 -31.01 -16.43
N GLY A 99 -1.89 -30.59 -17.07
CA GLY A 99 -1.75 -30.61 -18.54
C GLY A 99 -1.36 -31.95 -19.16
N GLY A 100 -1.62 -33.08 -18.48
CA GLY A 100 -1.38 -34.40 -19.05
C GLY A 100 -2.31 -34.63 -20.23
N ARG A 101 -1.77 -34.89 -21.42
CA ARG A 101 -2.58 -35.35 -22.57
C ARG A 101 -3.33 -36.61 -22.15
N HIS A 102 -4.65 -36.52 -22.04
CA HIS A 102 -5.50 -37.71 -22.02
C HIS A 102 -5.31 -38.41 -23.38
N LYS A 103 -4.82 -39.64 -23.31
CA LYS A 103 -4.56 -40.50 -24.46
C LYS A 103 -5.81 -41.25 -24.85
#